data_AF-W1VA32-F1
#
_entry.id   AF-W1VA32-F1
#
_cell.length_a   1.000
_cell.length_b   1.000
_cell.length_c   1.000
_cell.angle_alpha   90.00
_cell.angle_beta   90.00
_cell.angle_gamma   90.00
#
_symmetry.space_group_name_H-M   'P 1'
#
loop_
_entity.id
_entity.type
_entity.pdbx_description
1 polymer ?
#
loop_
_entity_poly.entity_id
_entity_poly.type
_entity_poly.pdbx_seq_one_letter_code
_entity_poly.pdbx_strand_id
1 'polypeptide(L)'
;MRRARHRGAVVAWLACLPLIIAAMAPVPVLSALTGVFYNNPHRIKAMTAAPALLLVTIGVSALGPWVVVHGQRLVAWGVTRVAARTGRRPDLRAWEPRTRAWTGSVRAAVTGGLVGLLVATTATWPGVRADVRGAFAPRSSNQRYVASVYEKEMMDRLADELPPDAVVIGDPVAGTAMLPFMAGVRSVWMFAGQAESDEDGLYLREHFRDIHTDAHVCEILTSHRIRYYYEDASTFFNGAWLAGLRPGLYYVDTREGFHLVDVGGAARVWEITACD
;
A
#
# COMPACT_ATOMS: atom_id res chain seq x y z
N MET A 1 7.38 -21.52 34.27
CA MET A 1 7.50 -20.05 34.03
C MET A 1 7.90 -19.65 32.60
N ARG A 2 8.71 -20.40 31.81
CA ARG A 2 9.05 -20.00 30.41
C ARG A 2 7.90 -20.02 29.39
N ARG A 3 6.93 -20.95 29.49
CA ARG A 3 5.79 -21.05 28.54
C ARG A 3 4.84 -19.85 28.56
N ALA A 4 4.71 -19.14 29.68
CA ALA A 4 3.83 -17.97 29.78
C ALA A 4 4.39 -16.75 29.05
N ARG A 5 5.73 -16.66 28.89
CA ARG A 5 6.42 -15.45 28.40
C ARG A 5 6.32 -15.25 26.88
N HIS A 6 6.03 -16.31 26.12
CA HIS A 6 5.94 -16.25 24.65
C HIS A 6 4.51 -16.20 24.11
N ARG A 7 3.50 -16.39 24.99
CA ARG A 7 2.07 -16.35 24.61
C ARG A 7 1.67 -14.99 24.04
N GLY A 8 2.23 -13.89 24.57
CA GLY A 8 1.94 -12.53 24.09
C GLY A 8 2.29 -12.34 22.61
N ALA A 9 3.42 -12.87 22.14
CA ALA A 9 3.82 -12.77 20.74
C ALA A 9 2.87 -13.56 19.82
N VAL A 10 2.44 -14.75 20.24
CA VAL A 10 1.48 -15.58 19.49
C VAL A 10 0.12 -14.91 19.45
N VAL A 11 -0.38 -14.41 20.58
CA VAL A 11 -1.67 -13.71 20.67
C VAL A 11 -1.65 -12.44 19.82
N ALA A 12 -0.58 -11.64 19.90
CA ALA A 12 -0.42 -10.43 19.07
C ALA A 12 -0.44 -10.76 17.57
N TRP A 13 0.27 -11.82 17.15
CA TRP A 13 0.27 -12.25 15.76
C TRP A 13 -1.11 -12.76 15.30
N LEU A 14 -1.76 -13.60 16.11
CA LEU A 14 -3.10 -14.12 15.80
C LEU A 14 -4.17 -13.03 15.77
N ALA A 15 -4.07 -12.02 16.63
CA ALA A 15 -5.00 -10.89 16.67
C ALA A 15 -4.97 -10.04 15.38
N CYS A 16 -3.87 -10.08 14.62
CA CYS A 16 -3.77 -9.37 13.35
C CYS A 16 -4.56 -10.07 12.23
N LEU A 17 -4.72 -11.39 12.27
CA LEU A 17 -5.43 -12.16 11.23
C LEU A 17 -6.90 -11.73 11.04
N PRO A 18 -7.74 -11.64 12.09
CA PRO A 18 -9.11 -11.18 11.93
C PRO A 18 -9.18 -9.72 11.47
N LEU A 19 -8.23 -8.87 11.87
CA LEU A 19 -8.15 -7.48 11.38
C LEU A 19 -7.85 -7.42 9.88
N ILE A 20 -6.96 -8.28 9.38
CA ILE A 20 -6.65 -8.38 7.95
C ILE A 20 -7.88 -8.82 7.16
N ILE A 21 -8.60 -9.83 7.66
CA ILE A 21 -9.83 -10.32 7.03
C ILE A 21 -10.92 -9.24 7.05
N ALA A 22 -11.07 -8.55 8.19
CA ALA A 22 -12.01 -7.44 8.36
C ALA A 22 -11.75 -6.30 7.36
N ALA A 23 -10.50 -5.93 7.12
CA ALA A 23 -10.13 -4.90 6.14
C ALA A 23 -10.33 -5.34 4.68
N MET A 24 -10.62 -6.61 4.40
CA MET A 24 -10.96 -7.10 3.06
C MET A 24 -12.48 -7.17 2.82
N ALA A 25 -13.30 -7.08 3.87
CA ALA A 25 -14.74 -7.26 3.80
C ALA A 25 -15.45 -5.89 3.97
N PRO A 26 -16.32 -5.48 3.04
CA PRO A 26 -17.04 -4.20 3.11
C PRO A 26 -18.23 -4.29 4.10
N VAL A 27 -17.96 -4.60 5.36
CA VAL A 27 -18.95 -4.66 6.43
C VAL A 27 -18.83 -3.40 7.28
N PRO A 28 -19.89 -2.60 7.48
CA PRO A 28 -19.80 -1.28 8.14
C PRO A 28 -19.13 -1.31 9.52
N VAL A 29 -19.49 -2.28 10.36
CA VAL A 29 -18.92 -2.46 11.71
C VAL A 29 -17.42 -2.77 11.66
N LEU A 30 -17.00 -3.62 10.71
CA LEU A 30 -15.60 -3.99 10.52
C LEU A 30 -14.79 -2.85 9.89
N SER A 31 -15.43 -2.06 9.02
CA SER A 31 -14.84 -0.89 8.38
C SER A 31 -14.61 0.24 9.37
N ALA A 32 -15.49 0.41 10.37
CA ALA A 32 -15.24 1.36 11.48
C ALA A 32 -14.02 0.95 12.31
N LEU A 33 -13.88 -0.35 12.62
CA LEU A 33 -12.76 -0.89 13.40
C LEU A 33 -11.42 -0.80 12.64
N THR A 34 -11.43 -1.06 11.33
CA THR A 34 -10.22 -1.06 10.49
C THR A 34 -9.93 0.30 9.83
N GLY A 35 -10.78 1.31 10.08
CA GLY A 35 -10.65 2.66 9.54
C GLY A 35 -9.36 3.38 9.96
N VAL A 36 -8.84 3.10 11.16
CA VAL A 36 -7.50 3.57 11.61
C VAL A 36 -6.39 3.15 10.63
N PHE A 37 -6.60 2.06 9.89
CA PHE A 37 -5.69 1.56 8.87
C PHE A 37 -6.17 1.87 7.45
N TYR A 38 -7.04 2.87 7.28
CA TYR A 38 -7.65 3.26 6.01
C TYR A 38 -8.37 2.11 5.31
N ASN A 39 -8.90 1.15 6.07
CA ASN A 39 -9.47 -0.11 5.55
C ASN A 39 -8.52 -0.80 4.54
N ASN A 40 -7.21 -0.62 4.72
CA ASN A 40 -6.20 -1.12 3.80
C ASN A 40 -5.52 -2.36 4.41
N PRO A 41 -5.79 -3.57 3.87
CA PRO A 41 -5.25 -4.80 4.44
C PRO A 41 -3.72 -4.86 4.37
N HIS A 42 -3.06 -4.12 3.45
CA HIS A 42 -1.60 -4.09 3.36
C HIS A 42 -0.97 -3.36 4.56
N ARG A 43 -1.62 -2.32 5.09
CA ARG A 43 -1.15 -1.60 6.29
C ARG A 43 -1.21 -2.49 7.52
N ILE A 44 -2.28 -3.28 7.67
CA ILE A 44 -2.43 -4.24 8.77
C ILE A 44 -1.47 -5.42 8.61
N LYS A 45 -1.29 -5.94 7.39
CA LYS A 45 -0.28 -6.98 7.10
C LYS A 45 1.12 -6.55 7.52
N ALA A 46 1.51 -5.29 7.29
CA ALA A 46 2.82 -4.79 7.71
C ALA A 46 3.03 -4.91 9.24
N MET A 47 1.99 -4.67 10.04
CA MET A 47 2.06 -4.79 11.51
C MET A 47 2.30 -6.22 11.98
N THR A 48 1.92 -7.23 11.18
CA THR A 48 2.20 -8.65 11.52
C THR A 48 3.69 -8.96 11.55
N ALA A 49 4.53 -8.18 10.87
CA ALA A 49 5.95 -8.43 10.74
C ALA A 49 6.68 -8.39 12.10
N ALA A 50 6.31 -7.46 12.99
CA ALA A 50 6.96 -7.32 14.30
C ALA A 50 6.76 -8.55 15.21
N PRO A 51 5.52 -9.02 15.49
CA PRO A 51 5.34 -10.24 16.25
C PRO A 51 5.82 -11.48 15.50
N ALA A 52 5.73 -11.52 14.16
CA ALA A 52 6.28 -12.62 13.36
C ALA A 52 7.81 -12.74 13.54
N LEU A 53 8.56 -11.63 13.55
CA LEU A 53 10.00 -11.61 13.77
C LEU A 53 10.37 -12.14 15.17
N LEU A 54 9.58 -11.78 16.19
CA LEU A 54 9.74 -12.34 17.54
C LEU A 54 9.49 -13.86 17.56
N LEU A 55 8.48 -14.34 16.84
CA LEU A 55 8.22 -15.78 16.73
C LEU A 55 9.34 -16.51 15.98
N VAL A 56 9.87 -15.91 14.91
CA VAL A 56 11.02 -16.45 14.16
C VAL A 56 12.26 -16.52 15.04
N THR A 57 12.60 -15.45 15.78
CA THR A 57 13.76 -15.43 16.69
C THR A 57 13.61 -16.42 17.85
N ILE A 58 12.40 -16.57 18.41
CA ILE A 58 12.10 -17.62 19.39
C ILE A 58 12.29 -19.01 18.73
N GLY A 59 11.83 -19.21 17.51
CA GLY A 59 12.01 -20.45 16.76
C GLY A 59 13.48 -20.79 16.48
N VAL A 60 14.26 -19.80 16.03
CA VAL A 60 15.70 -19.94 15.73
C VAL A 60 16.52 -20.16 17.01
N SER A 61 16.21 -19.47 18.11
CA SER A 61 16.87 -19.73 19.39
C SER A 61 16.53 -21.11 19.95
N ALA A 62 15.33 -21.62 19.67
CA ALA A 62 14.99 -23.03 19.89
C ALA A 62 15.86 -23.96 19.03
N LEU A 63 16.20 -23.59 17.80
CA LEU A 63 17.04 -24.39 16.90
C LEU A 63 18.54 -24.45 17.28
N GLY A 64 19.04 -23.52 18.08
CA GLY A 64 20.46 -23.42 18.46
C GLY A 64 21.12 -24.72 18.95
N PRO A 65 20.51 -25.47 19.89
CA PRO A 65 21.05 -26.76 20.35
C PRO A 65 21.14 -27.82 19.25
N TRP A 66 20.27 -27.79 18.24
CA TRP A 66 20.28 -28.74 17.12
C TRP A 66 21.48 -28.48 16.19
N VAL A 67 21.75 -27.22 15.88
CA VAL A 67 22.91 -26.80 15.07
C VAL A 67 24.22 -27.19 15.74
N VAL A 68 24.33 -26.98 17.06
CA VAL A 68 25.51 -27.36 17.85
C VAL A 68 25.73 -28.88 17.82
N VAL A 69 24.70 -29.68 18.06
CA VAL A 69 24.82 -31.16 18.06
C VAL A 69 25.20 -31.71 16.69
N HIS A 70 24.59 -31.22 15.60
CA HIS A 70 24.89 -31.73 14.26
C HIS A 70 26.23 -31.20 13.71
N GLY A 71 26.58 -29.95 13.98
CA GLY A 71 27.89 -29.39 13.64
C GLY A 71 29.04 -30.12 14.35
N GLN A 72 28.87 -30.43 15.64
CA GLN A 72 29.87 -31.17 16.40
C GLN A 72 29.92 -32.66 16.00
N ARG A 73 28.81 -33.28 15.58
CA ARG A 73 28.84 -34.64 15.00
C ARG A 73 29.63 -34.69 13.70
N LEU A 74 29.54 -33.67 12.85
CA LEU A 74 30.33 -33.56 11.62
C LEU A 74 31.83 -33.34 11.94
N VAL A 75 32.14 -32.48 12.92
CA VAL A 75 33.52 -32.27 13.39
C VAL A 75 34.08 -33.54 14.03
N ALA A 76 33.34 -34.21 14.92
CA ALA A 76 33.74 -35.47 15.54
C ALA A 76 33.93 -36.59 14.50
N TRP A 77 33.08 -36.64 13.49
CA TRP A 77 33.25 -37.55 12.33
C TRP A 77 34.52 -37.22 11.52
N GLY A 78 34.83 -35.93 11.34
CA GLY A 78 36.07 -35.48 10.72
C GLY A 78 37.31 -35.86 11.53
N VAL A 79 37.30 -35.61 12.85
CA VAL A 79 38.40 -35.94 13.77
C VAL A 79 38.59 -37.45 13.85
N THR A 80 37.53 -38.24 13.99
CA THR A 80 37.65 -39.72 14.04
C THR A 80 38.22 -40.28 12.74
N ARG A 81 37.87 -39.71 11.58
CA ARG A 81 38.49 -40.07 10.30
C ARG A 81 39.97 -39.70 10.21
N VAL A 82 40.39 -38.57 10.79
CA VAL A 82 41.81 -38.16 10.82
C VAL A 82 42.60 -38.99 11.83
N ALA A 83 42.04 -39.27 13.00
CA ALA A 83 42.62 -40.13 14.03
C ALA A 83 42.80 -41.59 13.57
N ALA A 84 41.83 -42.11 12.81
CA ALA A 84 41.93 -43.44 12.20
C ALA A 84 43.08 -43.55 11.18
N ARG A 85 43.50 -42.43 10.58
CA ARG A 85 44.65 -42.38 9.64
C ARG A 85 45.99 -42.16 10.34
N THR A 86 46.01 -41.57 11.54
CA THR A 86 47.24 -41.21 12.27
C THR A 86 47.54 -42.11 13.48
N GLY A 87 46.68 -43.08 13.78
CA GLY A 87 46.89 -44.08 14.85
C GLY A 87 46.78 -43.52 16.28
N ARG A 88 46.42 -42.25 16.45
CA ARG A 88 46.39 -41.55 17.73
C ARG A 88 44.96 -41.51 18.26
N ARG A 89 44.73 -42.12 19.44
CA ARG A 89 43.40 -42.13 20.09
C ARG A 89 43.09 -40.75 20.68
N PRO A 90 42.09 -40.01 20.19
CA PRO A 90 41.72 -38.72 20.77
C PRO A 90 41.01 -38.95 22.10
N ASP A 91 41.28 -38.09 23.09
CA ASP A 91 40.52 -38.06 24.34
C ASP A 91 39.17 -37.37 24.10
N LEU A 92 38.12 -38.19 24.00
CA LEU A 92 36.76 -37.74 23.67
C LEU A 92 35.99 -37.26 24.92
N ARG A 93 36.54 -37.39 26.13
CA ARG A 93 35.86 -36.98 27.38
C ARG A 93 35.76 -35.46 27.52
N ALA A 94 36.67 -34.71 26.90
CA ALA A 94 36.59 -33.25 26.85
C ALA A 94 35.42 -32.73 25.99
N TRP A 95 34.78 -33.59 25.20
CA TRP A 95 33.77 -33.22 24.21
C TRP A 95 32.36 -33.69 24.59
N GLU A 96 32.20 -34.20 25.81
CA GLU A 96 30.93 -34.71 26.30
C GLU A 96 29.95 -33.54 26.53
N PRO A 97 28.91 -33.37 25.68
CA PRO A 97 28.13 -32.16 25.72
C PRO A 97 27.17 -32.24 26.91
N ARG A 98 27.16 -31.21 27.77
CA ARG A 98 25.96 -30.89 28.58
C ARG A 98 24.88 -30.32 27.66
N THR A 99 24.37 -31.14 26.74
CA THR A 99 23.23 -30.80 25.91
C THR A 99 21.99 -31.46 26.47
N ARG A 100 20.93 -30.68 26.64
CA ARG A 100 19.61 -31.21 26.95
C ARG A 100 19.09 -31.90 25.70
N ALA A 101 19.03 -33.23 25.68
CA ALA A 101 18.50 -33.97 24.53
C ALA A 101 17.08 -33.49 24.22
N TRP A 102 16.86 -33.05 22.98
CA TRP A 102 15.53 -32.69 22.52
C TRP A 102 14.71 -33.96 22.32
N THR A 103 13.55 -34.06 22.97
CA THR A 103 12.61 -35.16 22.72
C THR A 103 12.14 -35.11 21.26
N GLY A 104 11.77 -36.27 20.69
CA GLY A 104 11.33 -36.36 19.28
C GLY A 104 10.22 -35.36 18.92
N SER A 105 9.34 -35.07 19.87
CA SER A 105 8.26 -34.09 19.74
C SER A 105 8.75 -32.67 19.43
N VAL A 106 9.88 -32.23 20.01
CA VAL A 106 10.39 -30.88 19.78
C VAL A 106 11.04 -30.76 18.39
N ARG A 107 11.70 -31.83 17.93
CA ARG A 107 12.27 -31.89 16.56
C ARG A 107 11.18 -31.86 15.50
N ALA A 108 10.11 -32.64 15.69
CA ALA A 108 8.95 -32.64 14.80
C ALA A 108 8.29 -31.26 14.73
N ALA A 109 8.10 -30.59 15.88
CA ALA A 109 7.50 -29.27 15.95
C ALA A 109 8.30 -28.21 15.19
N VAL A 110 9.64 -28.20 15.33
CA VAL A 110 10.51 -27.27 14.61
C VAL A 110 10.52 -27.52 13.12
N THR A 111 10.64 -28.79 12.71
CA THR A 111 10.70 -29.15 11.29
C THR A 111 9.37 -28.79 10.61
N GLY A 112 8.24 -29.12 11.26
CA GLY A 112 6.92 -28.71 10.80
C GLY A 112 6.75 -27.19 10.74
N GLY A 113 7.30 -26.45 11.71
CA GLY A 113 7.29 -24.99 11.71
C GLY A 113 8.09 -24.38 10.55
N LEU A 114 9.28 -24.91 10.25
CA LEU A 114 10.11 -24.43 9.15
C LEU A 114 9.47 -24.74 7.79
N VAL A 115 8.95 -25.96 7.60
CA VAL A 115 8.21 -26.34 6.40
C VAL A 115 6.96 -25.48 6.23
N GLY A 116 6.21 -25.26 7.32
CA GLY A 116 5.03 -24.39 7.31
C GLY A 116 5.37 -22.95 6.92
N LEU A 117 6.48 -22.40 7.44
CA LEU A 117 6.97 -21.07 7.05
C LEU A 117 7.33 -21.02 5.56
N LEU A 118 8.10 -21.98 5.07
CA LEU A 118 8.49 -22.05 3.66
C LEU A 118 7.28 -22.17 2.73
N VAL A 119 6.31 -23.03 3.08
CA VAL A 119 5.05 -23.19 2.34
C VAL A 119 4.25 -21.87 2.37
N ALA A 120 4.12 -21.22 3.53
CA ALA A 120 3.40 -19.95 3.63
C ALA A 120 4.08 -18.81 2.83
N THR A 121 5.41 -18.70 2.89
CA THR A 121 6.17 -17.69 2.14
C THR A 121 6.08 -17.94 0.63
N THR A 122 6.19 -19.20 0.19
CA THR A 122 6.06 -19.53 -1.24
C THR A 122 4.63 -19.37 -1.75
N ALA A 123 3.62 -19.68 -0.93
CA ALA A 123 2.21 -19.51 -1.28
C ALA A 123 1.82 -18.03 -1.46
N THR A 124 2.45 -17.10 -0.74
CA THR A 124 2.16 -15.65 -0.87
C THR A 124 2.91 -14.96 -2.02
N TRP A 125 3.88 -15.64 -2.62
CA TRP A 125 4.76 -15.09 -3.65
C TRP A 125 4.06 -14.54 -4.91
N PRO A 126 3.01 -15.20 -5.47
CA PRO A 126 2.28 -14.63 -6.60
C PRO A 126 1.62 -13.28 -6.27
N GLY A 127 1.06 -13.16 -5.05
CA GLY A 127 0.46 -11.91 -4.56
C GLY A 127 1.49 -10.79 -4.42
N VAL A 128 2.66 -11.09 -3.84
CA VAL A 128 3.77 -10.13 -3.74
C VAL A 128 4.24 -9.69 -5.13
N ARG A 129 4.39 -10.62 -6.09
CA ARG A 129 4.76 -10.28 -7.47
C ARG A 129 3.71 -9.40 -8.15
N ALA A 130 2.43 -9.67 -7.94
CA ALA A 130 1.35 -8.86 -8.48
C ALA A 130 1.35 -7.44 -7.86
N ASP A 131 1.56 -7.32 -6.55
CA ASP A 131 1.67 -6.04 -5.85
C ASP A 131 2.87 -5.21 -6.35
N VAL A 132 4.05 -5.83 -6.47
CA VAL A 132 5.26 -5.16 -6.97
C VAL A 132 5.05 -4.68 -8.41
N ARG A 133 4.52 -5.54 -9.29
CA ARG A 133 4.19 -5.13 -10.67
C ARG A 133 3.18 -4.01 -10.69
N GLY A 134 2.13 -4.08 -9.88
CA GLY A 134 1.12 -3.04 -9.77
C GLY A 134 1.63 -1.72 -9.18
N ALA A 135 2.75 -1.73 -8.45
CA ALA A 135 3.36 -0.52 -7.90
C ALA A 135 4.26 0.20 -8.92
N PHE A 136 5.04 -0.55 -9.72
CA PHE A 136 6.01 0.04 -10.67
C PHE A 136 5.51 0.13 -12.11
N ALA A 137 4.57 -0.73 -12.50
CA ALA A 137 3.96 -0.78 -13.83
C ALA A 137 2.45 -1.06 -13.70
N PRO A 138 1.68 -0.14 -13.07
CA PRO A 138 0.24 -0.30 -12.96
C PRO A 138 -0.40 -0.33 -14.35
N ARG A 139 -1.41 -1.18 -14.51
CA ARG A 139 -2.32 -1.11 -15.67
C ARG A 139 -3.34 0.00 -15.43
N SER A 140 -3.95 0.52 -16.48
CA SER A 140 -5.00 1.56 -16.39
C SER A 140 -6.16 1.21 -15.45
N SER A 141 -6.47 -0.08 -15.29
CA SER A 141 -7.50 -0.57 -14.37
C SER A 141 -7.07 -0.63 -12.89
N ASN A 142 -5.81 -0.29 -12.57
CA ASN A 142 -5.27 -0.36 -11.22
C ASN A 142 -5.44 1.01 -10.55
N GLN A 143 -5.95 1.04 -9.31
CA GLN A 143 -6.08 2.26 -8.50
C GLN A 143 -4.77 3.04 -8.26
N ARG A 144 -3.61 2.44 -8.54
CA ARG A 144 -2.28 3.10 -8.49
C ARG A 144 -1.89 3.77 -9.80
N TYR A 145 -2.68 3.58 -10.86
CA TYR A 145 -2.50 4.26 -12.12
C TYR A 145 -3.03 5.69 -11.97
N VAL A 146 -2.11 6.66 -11.97
CA VAL A 146 -2.44 8.07 -11.74
C VAL A 146 -2.63 8.81 -13.06
N ALA A 147 -1.77 8.54 -14.05
CA ALA A 147 -1.84 9.18 -15.35
C ALA A 147 -1.29 8.27 -16.46
N SER A 148 -1.84 8.42 -17.67
CA SER A 148 -1.26 7.84 -18.89
C SER A 148 0.01 8.57 -19.34
N VAL A 149 0.77 7.96 -20.26
CA VAL A 149 1.90 8.66 -20.89
C VAL A 149 1.45 9.91 -21.65
N TYR A 150 0.28 9.86 -22.30
CA TYR A 150 -0.28 11.02 -23.00
C TYR A 150 -0.77 12.10 -22.04
N GLU A 151 -1.37 11.73 -20.90
CA GLU A 151 -1.73 12.68 -19.84
C GLU A 151 -0.49 13.31 -19.24
N LYS A 152 0.58 12.54 -19.02
CA LYS A 152 1.85 13.06 -18.53
C LYS A 152 2.44 14.09 -19.50
N GLU A 153 2.46 13.77 -20.79
CA GLU A 153 2.94 14.70 -21.83
C GLU A 153 2.07 15.96 -21.91
N MET A 154 0.75 15.86 -21.72
CA MET A 154 -0.15 17.00 -21.59
C MET A 154 0.22 17.83 -20.35
N MET A 155 0.38 17.21 -19.18
CA MET A 155 0.79 17.91 -17.95
C MET A 155 2.12 18.64 -18.10
N ASP A 156 3.09 18.07 -18.83
CA ASP A 156 4.36 18.74 -19.13
C ASP A 156 4.14 20.01 -19.98
N ARG A 157 3.23 20.00 -20.97
CA ARG A 157 2.90 21.16 -21.80
C ARG A 157 2.12 22.24 -21.06
N LEU A 158 1.27 21.87 -20.11
CA LEU A 158 0.50 22.82 -19.29
C LEU A 158 1.38 23.81 -18.52
N ALA A 159 2.66 23.50 -18.30
CA ALA A 159 3.63 24.43 -17.71
C ALA A 159 3.78 25.73 -18.53
N ASP A 160 3.66 25.64 -19.86
CA ASP A 160 3.79 26.76 -20.79
C ASP A 160 2.44 27.26 -21.32
N GLU A 161 1.40 26.42 -21.30
CA GLU A 161 0.06 26.75 -21.82
C GLU A 161 -0.85 27.46 -20.80
N LEU A 162 -0.60 27.26 -19.50
CA LEU A 162 -1.37 27.91 -18.43
C LEU A 162 -0.63 29.10 -17.81
N PRO A 163 -1.34 30.16 -17.39
CA PRO A 163 -0.71 31.27 -16.69
C PRO A 163 -0.15 30.82 -15.33
N PRO A 164 0.91 31.47 -14.81
CA PRO A 164 1.58 31.05 -13.57
C PRO A 164 0.69 31.04 -12.31
N ASP A 165 -0.38 31.83 -12.30
CA ASP A 165 -1.33 31.90 -11.20
C ASP A 165 -2.59 31.06 -11.42
N ALA A 166 -2.65 30.26 -12.49
CA ALA A 166 -3.74 29.34 -12.77
C ALA A 166 -4.08 28.45 -11.57
N VAL A 167 -5.38 28.28 -11.34
CA VAL A 167 -5.94 27.31 -10.39
C VAL A 167 -6.85 26.37 -11.14
N VAL A 168 -6.53 25.08 -11.07
CA VAL A 168 -7.20 24.00 -11.80
C VAL A 168 -8.04 23.17 -10.84
N ILE A 169 -9.35 23.10 -11.08
CA ILE A 169 -10.24 22.16 -10.41
C ILE A 169 -10.32 20.84 -11.18
N GLY A 170 -10.46 19.75 -10.45
CA GLY A 170 -10.64 18.41 -10.99
C GLY A 170 -10.30 17.38 -9.93
N ASP A 171 -10.43 16.10 -10.26
CA ASP A 171 -10.27 15.04 -9.28
C ASP A 171 -8.78 14.79 -8.95
N PRO A 172 -8.33 14.97 -7.68
CA PRO A 172 -6.93 14.78 -7.30
C PRO A 172 -6.43 13.35 -7.46
N VAL A 173 -7.32 12.36 -7.52
CA VAL A 173 -6.98 10.95 -7.78
C VAL A 173 -6.82 10.68 -9.27
N ALA A 174 -7.51 11.45 -10.13
CA ALA A 174 -7.46 11.35 -11.59
C ALA A 174 -6.64 12.50 -12.20
N GLY A 175 -5.44 12.72 -11.65
CA GLY A 175 -4.42 13.56 -12.30
C GLY A 175 -4.18 14.95 -11.69
N THR A 176 -5.18 15.66 -11.16
CA THR A 176 -4.97 17.07 -10.76
C THR A 176 -3.98 17.27 -9.61
N ALA A 177 -3.83 16.27 -8.72
CA ALA A 177 -2.82 16.33 -7.66
C ALA A 177 -1.37 16.32 -8.19
N MET A 178 -1.17 15.98 -9.47
CA MET A 178 0.13 15.92 -10.11
C MET A 178 0.56 17.27 -10.72
N LEU A 179 -0.39 18.16 -11.03
CA LEU A 179 -0.15 19.44 -11.70
C LEU A 179 0.85 20.36 -10.97
N PRO A 180 0.82 20.48 -9.63
CA PRO A 180 1.81 21.31 -8.93
C PRO A 180 3.25 20.85 -9.12
N PHE A 181 3.46 19.56 -9.40
CA PHE A 181 4.79 18.96 -9.52
C PHE A 181 5.26 18.86 -10.97
N MET A 182 4.34 18.66 -11.90
CA MET A 182 4.64 18.48 -13.32
C MET A 182 4.60 19.80 -14.09
N ALA A 183 3.59 20.63 -13.82
CA ALA A 183 3.34 21.89 -14.53
C ALA A 183 3.68 23.14 -13.69
N GLY A 184 3.92 22.99 -12.38
CA GLY A 184 4.05 24.14 -11.48
C GLY A 184 2.74 24.91 -11.25
N VAL A 185 1.60 24.33 -11.66
CA VAL A 185 0.27 24.96 -11.60
C VAL A 185 -0.49 24.49 -10.35
N ARG A 186 -1.27 25.40 -9.74
CA ARG A 186 -2.04 25.07 -8.53
C ARG A 186 -3.25 24.21 -8.88
N SER A 187 -3.48 23.16 -8.09
CA SER A 187 -4.74 22.42 -8.07
C SER A 187 -5.58 22.83 -6.87
N VAL A 188 -6.91 22.75 -6.99
CA VAL A 188 -7.82 23.00 -5.85
C VAL A 188 -7.54 22.02 -4.70
N TRP A 189 -7.31 20.75 -5.02
CA TRP A 189 -6.89 19.74 -4.04
C TRP A 189 -5.61 19.03 -4.48
N MET A 190 -4.72 18.77 -3.53
CA MET A 190 -3.48 18.00 -3.75
C MET A 190 -3.57 16.56 -3.23
N PHE A 191 -4.64 16.21 -2.54
CA PHE A 191 -4.82 14.91 -1.93
C PHE A 191 -6.28 14.46 -2.06
N ALA A 192 -6.50 13.14 -2.00
CA ALA A 192 -7.81 12.54 -2.20
C ALA A 192 -8.85 12.93 -1.13
N GLY A 193 -8.41 13.25 0.08
CA GLY A 193 -9.28 13.74 1.14
C GLY A 193 -9.52 15.24 1.06
N GLN A 194 -10.50 15.73 1.82
CA GLN A 194 -10.71 17.17 2.03
C GLN A 194 -10.83 17.42 3.54
N ALA A 195 -10.46 18.62 3.96
CA ALA A 195 -10.73 19.04 5.33
C ALA A 195 -12.23 19.34 5.47
N GLU A 196 -12.83 18.97 6.61
CA GLU A 196 -14.25 19.31 6.86
C GLU A 196 -14.48 20.83 6.92
N SER A 197 -13.43 21.61 7.18
CA SER A 197 -13.47 23.08 7.17
C SER A 197 -13.42 23.71 5.78
N ASP A 198 -13.25 22.93 4.70
CA ASP A 198 -13.23 23.41 3.32
C ASP A 198 -14.65 23.36 2.73
N GLU A 199 -15.54 24.21 3.23
CA GLU A 199 -16.97 24.22 2.85
C GLU A 199 -17.16 24.43 1.34
N ASP A 200 -16.48 25.43 0.78
CA ASP A 200 -16.52 25.75 -0.66
C ASP A 200 -16.00 24.58 -1.51
N GLY A 201 -14.89 23.96 -1.10
CA GLY A 201 -14.37 22.79 -1.80
C GLY A 201 -15.32 21.58 -1.70
N LEU A 202 -15.93 21.35 -0.54
CA LEU A 202 -16.95 20.31 -0.37
C LEU A 202 -18.17 20.58 -1.26
N TYR A 203 -18.57 21.84 -1.42
CA TYR A 203 -19.65 22.23 -2.32
C TYR A 203 -19.29 21.93 -3.78
N LEU A 204 -18.13 22.40 -4.26
CA LEU A 204 -17.67 22.13 -5.64
C LEU A 204 -17.51 20.63 -5.92
N ARG A 205 -17.08 19.84 -4.93
CA ARG A 205 -16.98 18.39 -5.06
C ARG A 205 -18.33 17.73 -5.37
N GLU A 206 -19.42 18.30 -4.90
CA GLU A 206 -20.78 17.80 -5.13
C GLU A 206 -21.44 18.44 -6.36
N HIS A 207 -21.23 19.75 -6.55
CA HIS A 207 -22.04 20.59 -7.42
C HIS A 207 -21.31 21.23 -8.59
N PHE A 208 -20.00 21.05 -8.77
CA PHE A 208 -19.28 21.71 -9.89
C PHE A 208 -19.88 21.40 -11.28
N ARG A 209 -20.48 20.21 -11.48
CA ARG A 209 -21.18 19.84 -12.71
C ARG A 209 -22.42 20.68 -12.99
N ASP A 210 -22.96 21.34 -11.97
CA ASP A 210 -24.18 22.15 -12.02
C ASP A 210 -23.86 23.62 -12.40
N ILE A 211 -22.63 23.92 -12.84
CA ILE A 211 -22.12 25.26 -13.17
C ILE A 211 -23.05 26.14 -14.02
N HIS A 212 -23.83 25.55 -14.92
CA HIS A 212 -24.75 26.28 -15.80
C HIS A 212 -26.07 26.68 -15.14
N THR A 213 -26.41 26.03 -14.03
CA THR A 213 -27.70 26.17 -13.35
C THR A 213 -27.60 26.68 -11.92
N ASP A 214 -26.43 26.53 -11.30
CA ASP A 214 -26.17 26.92 -9.92
C ASP A 214 -25.19 28.09 -9.86
N ALA A 215 -25.72 29.29 -9.61
CA ALA A 215 -24.92 30.50 -9.51
C ALA A 215 -23.88 30.44 -8.37
N HIS A 216 -24.12 29.65 -7.33
CA HIS A 216 -23.18 29.53 -6.21
C HIS A 216 -21.86 28.88 -6.64
N VAL A 217 -21.89 27.97 -7.63
CA VAL A 217 -20.68 27.42 -8.23
C VAL A 217 -19.82 28.55 -8.80
N CYS A 218 -20.40 29.44 -9.61
CA CYS A 218 -19.67 30.58 -10.19
C CYS A 218 -19.19 31.59 -9.15
N GLU A 219 -19.93 31.81 -8.07
CA GLU A 219 -19.48 32.64 -6.94
C GLU A 219 -18.19 32.10 -6.32
N ILE A 220 -18.13 30.78 -6.04
CA ILE A 220 -16.95 30.12 -5.49
C ILE A 220 -15.79 30.15 -6.50
N LEU A 221 -16.04 29.82 -7.77
CA LEU A 221 -14.98 29.82 -8.79
C LEU A 221 -14.34 31.22 -8.91
N THR A 222 -15.15 32.27 -8.87
CA THR A 222 -14.67 33.65 -8.94
C THR A 222 -13.91 34.06 -7.68
N SER A 223 -14.44 33.75 -6.49
CA SER A 223 -13.81 34.15 -5.22
C SER A 223 -12.44 33.50 -5.01
N HIS A 224 -12.27 32.25 -5.46
CA HIS A 224 -11.02 31.49 -5.37
C HIS A 224 -10.13 31.60 -6.61
N ARG A 225 -10.56 32.35 -7.64
CA ARG A 225 -9.85 32.48 -8.94
C ARG A 225 -9.58 31.13 -9.61
N ILE A 226 -10.55 30.23 -9.55
CA ILE A 226 -10.53 28.94 -10.23
C ILE A 226 -10.99 29.16 -11.66
N ARG A 227 -10.05 29.03 -12.61
CA ARG A 227 -10.28 29.36 -14.03
C ARG A 227 -10.15 28.17 -14.97
N TYR A 228 -9.70 27.02 -14.49
CA TYR A 228 -9.43 25.85 -15.33
C TYR A 228 -10.04 24.59 -14.73
N TYR A 229 -10.53 23.71 -15.60
CA TYR A 229 -11.09 22.41 -15.24
C TYR A 229 -10.30 21.30 -15.93
N TYR A 230 -9.82 20.34 -15.13
CA TYR A 230 -9.21 19.10 -15.60
C TYR A 230 -10.26 18.00 -15.57
N GLU A 231 -10.70 17.58 -16.75
CA GLU A 231 -11.64 16.51 -16.96
C GLU A 231 -10.89 15.19 -17.21
N ASP A 232 -11.32 14.10 -16.58
CA ASP A 232 -10.84 12.75 -16.90
C ASP A 232 -11.91 11.67 -16.60
N ALA A 233 -11.64 10.45 -17.03
CA ALA A 233 -12.51 9.31 -16.85
C ALA A 233 -12.62 8.89 -15.37
N SER A 234 -13.83 8.53 -14.96
CA SER A 234 -14.04 7.98 -13.63
C SER A 234 -13.38 6.60 -13.50
N THR A 235 -12.55 6.43 -12.47
CA THR A 235 -11.90 5.16 -12.15
C THR A 235 -12.36 4.59 -10.80
N PHE A 236 -12.02 3.34 -10.52
CA PHE A 236 -12.35 2.70 -9.24
C PHE A 236 -11.22 2.93 -8.22
N PHE A 237 -11.56 3.56 -7.11
CA PHE A 237 -10.61 3.95 -6.07
C PHE A 237 -11.22 3.73 -4.67
N ASN A 238 -10.48 3.07 -3.77
CA ASN A 238 -10.89 2.82 -2.38
C ASN A 238 -12.31 2.26 -2.21
N GLY A 239 -12.74 1.36 -3.10
CA GLY A 239 -14.02 0.66 -2.98
C GLY A 239 -15.22 1.36 -3.62
N ALA A 240 -15.03 2.52 -4.26
CA ALA A 240 -16.08 3.23 -5.00
C ALA A 240 -15.55 3.80 -6.32
N TRP A 241 -16.48 4.13 -7.22
CA TRP A 241 -16.16 4.91 -8.41
C TRP A 241 -15.95 6.37 -8.04
N LEU A 242 -14.96 7.03 -8.64
CA LEU A 242 -14.67 8.42 -8.33
C LEU A 242 -15.87 9.35 -8.58
N ALA A 243 -16.70 9.07 -9.58
CA ALA A 243 -17.91 9.82 -9.86
C ALA A 243 -19.00 9.66 -8.78
N GLY A 244 -18.92 8.62 -7.95
CA GLY A 244 -19.74 8.49 -6.74
C GLY A 244 -19.11 9.16 -5.52
N LEU A 245 -17.79 9.33 -5.47
CA LEU A 245 -17.08 9.99 -4.38
C LEU A 245 -17.03 11.52 -4.55
N ARG A 246 -17.02 12.01 -5.80
CA ARG A 246 -16.88 13.43 -6.16
C ARG A 246 -17.77 13.76 -7.36
N PRO A 247 -19.11 13.63 -7.23
CA PRO A 247 -20.00 13.73 -8.37
C PRO A 247 -19.84 15.05 -9.13
N GLY A 248 -19.66 16.18 -8.46
CA GLY A 248 -19.46 17.48 -9.09
C GLY A 248 -18.36 17.53 -10.15
N LEU A 249 -17.35 16.66 -10.07
CA LEU A 249 -16.18 16.68 -10.95
C LEU A 249 -16.32 15.80 -12.21
N TYR A 250 -17.45 15.12 -12.38
CA TYR A 250 -17.68 14.21 -13.51
C TYR A 250 -19.00 14.53 -14.21
N TYR A 251 -19.05 14.23 -15.51
CA TYR A 251 -20.19 14.50 -16.38
C TYR A 251 -20.58 15.98 -16.42
N VAL A 252 -19.58 16.87 -16.34
CA VAL A 252 -19.73 18.31 -16.51
C VAL A 252 -20.06 18.60 -17.98
N ASP A 253 -21.08 19.41 -18.27
CA ASP A 253 -21.37 19.78 -19.66
C ASP A 253 -20.39 20.86 -20.15
N THR A 254 -19.37 20.42 -20.88
CA THR A 254 -18.31 21.29 -21.43
C THR A 254 -18.61 21.82 -22.84
N ARG A 255 -19.84 21.64 -23.34
CA ARG A 255 -20.22 22.11 -24.70
C ARG A 255 -20.36 23.62 -24.81
N GLU A 256 -20.74 24.28 -23.71
CA GLU A 256 -20.93 25.72 -23.62
C GLU A 256 -20.19 26.23 -22.39
N GLY A 257 -19.63 27.44 -22.43
CA GLY A 257 -18.94 28.03 -21.28
C GLY A 257 -17.59 27.38 -20.93
N PHE A 258 -16.98 26.65 -21.86
CA PHE A 258 -15.64 26.08 -21.73
C PHE A 258 -14.87 26.22 -23.05
N HIS A 259 -13.58 26.54 -22.94
CA HIS A 259 -12.66 26.57 -24.07
C HIS A 259 -11.57 25.51 -23.87
N LEU A 260 -11.38 24.65 -24.86
CA LEU A 260 -10.39 23.57 -24.77
C LEU A 260 -8.97 24.14 -24.82
N VAL A 261 -8.16 23.82 -23.81
CA VAL A 261 -6.75 24.21 -23.74
C VAL A 261 -5.87 23.11 -24.32
N ASP A 262 -5.98 21.88 -23.79
CA ASP A 262 -5.15 20.76 -24.22
C ASP A 262 -5.84 19.39 -23.97
N VAL A 263 -5.30 18.35 -24.60
CA VAL A 263 -5.78 16.97 -24.52
C VAL A 263 -4.60 16.01 -24.35
N GLY A 264 -4.76 15.05 -23.44
CA GLY A 264 -3.82 13.97 -23.21
C GLY A 264 -4.58 12.69 -22.91
N GLY A 265 -4.54 11.72 -23.83
CA GLY A 265 -5.24 10.45 -23.62
C GLY A 265 -6.75 10.65 -23.46
N ALA A 266 -7.29 10.27 -22.29
CA ALA A 266 -8.69 10.48 -21.94
C ALA A 266 -8.96 11.85 -21.28
N ALA A 267 -7.91 12.50 -20.78
CA ALA A 267 -8.01 13.76 -20.05
C ALA A 267 -8.03 14.97 -20.97
N ARG A 268 -8.71 16.01 -20.50
CA ARG A 268 -8.81 17.32 -21.17
C ARG A 268 -8.65 18.42 -20.14
N VAL A 269 -8.00 19.50 -20.53
CA VAL A 269 -7.97 20.73 -19.75
C VAL A 269 -8.77 21.80 -20.46
N TRP A 270 -9.66 22.43 -19.70
CA TRP A 270 -10.58 23.45 -20.18
C TRP A 270 -10.33 24.74 -19.43
N GLU A 271 -10.35 25.86 -20.13
CA GLU A 271 -10.58 27.18 -19.54
C GLU A 271 -12.08 27.34 -19.30
N ILE A 272 -12.44 27.77 -18.09
CA ILE A 272 -13.83 27.98 -17.67
C ILE A 272 -14.23 29.40 -18.06
N THR A 273 -15.21 29.52 -18.97
CA THR A 273 -15.79 30.80 -19.42
C THR A 273 -17.28 30.91 -19.09
N ALA A 274 -17.87 29.90 -18.44
CA ALA A 274 -19.29 29.84 -18.10
C ALA A 274 -19.71 30.88 -17.04
N CYS A 275 -18.74 31.44 -16.32
CA CYS A 275 -18.95 32.38 -15.22
C CYS A 275 -18.45 33.80 -15.55
N ASP A 276 -18.10 34.08 -16.81
CA ASP A 276 -17.62 35.39 -17.28
C ASP A 276 -18.78 36.32 -17.68
#